data_AF-H2LYH8-F1
#
_entry.id   AF-H2LYH8-F1
#
_cell.length_a   1.000
_cell.length_b   1.000
_cell.length_c   1.000
_cell.angle_alpha   90.00
_cell.angle_beta   90.00
_cell.angle_gamma   90.00
#
_symmetry.space_group_name_H-M   'P 1'
#
loop_
_entity.id
_entity.type
_entity.pdbx_description
1 polymer ?
#
loop_
_entity_poly.entity_id
_entity_poly.type
_entity_poly.pdbx_seq_one_letter_code
_entity_poly.pdbx_strand_id
1 'polypeptide(L)'
;MVERSDRAPLLDWEEAPSAEKPGEAAAAADDAGEERLASPSGSSRSPAAGCSVSGWSGGPGWGAPPAPPRTPADQERPPGQEEHLSDSEASLEERMVTWEEKDQIVSVFVVTFNTRSGNMLEWCLPKDMDLEGVEFKAIASGSHRVTTDFIYFRKGCYFGLACFANMAVESMAERGARMKSVGILSTSYTLLYRYMSFLEHQVRLQLQSPGHYSPLEAFYEDKRAVLPPDGGDAVTFPPGVWGSAINHSMHPEMKITHPAGCMSQFTRFFGEQIMVLWKLALLRRRILIFSPPPVGVVCYRVYCCCCLANVSIPGVGVAVPEFRPFFYVNVADIGALENELSYVACTTEKIFEEKKDLYDVYVDNQNVKTHRDGLKPLLRLSAADREKYRKLTEQRQMLLYSQEESGDCASSEEDLFILFFLEQNNRIFQTLSEVAASPDPTVTQDSVRAMGLDPHGDRLFLLHLLEIYGYDTLMVSEQLCCN
;
A
#
# COMPACT_ATOMS: atom_id res chain seq x y z
N MET A 1 39.60 -31.37 -5.86
CA MET A 1 38.72 -32.03 -4.89
C MET A 1 38.23 -30.92 -3.97
N VAL A 2 37.11 -30.29 -4.33
CA VAL A 2 36.51 -29.16 -3.61
C VAL A 2 35.13 -29.63 -3.20
N GLU A 3 34.93 -29.77 -1.89
CA GLU A 3 33.68 -30.24 -1.30
C GLU A 3 32.59 -29.17 -1.44
N ARG A 4 31.39 -29.65 -1.78
CA ARG A 4 30.17 -28.89 -1.94
C ARG A 4 29.73 -28.34 -0.58
N SER A 5 29.57 -27.02 -0.50
CA SER A 5 28.93 -26.34 0.62
C SER A 5 27.42 -26.51 0.58
N ASP A 6 26.85 -26.75 1.75
CA ASP A 6 25.45 -27.07 2.02
C ASP A 6 24.45 -26.01 1.50
N ARG A 7 23.46 -26.52 0.78
CA ARG A 7 22.32 -25.80 0.22
C ARG A 7 21.16 -25.89 1.22
N ALA A 8 20.58 -24.76 1.62
CA ALA A 8 19.40 -24.73 2.48
C ALA A 8 18.19 -25.41 1.80
N PRO A 9 17.29 -26.09 2.54
CA PRO A 9 16.17 -26.82 1.95
C PRO A 9 15.13 -25.89 1.36
N LEU A 10 14.81 -26.11 0.08
CA LEU A 10 13.73 -25.49 -0.67
C LEU A 10 12.38 -25.85 -0.03
N LEU A 11 11.53 -24.85 0.18
CA LEU A 11 10.10 -25.02 0.44
C LEU A 11 9.42 -25.36 -0.89
N ASP A 12 9.27 -26.64 -1.17
CA ASP A 12 8.43 -27.14 -2.26
C ASP A 12 6.97 -26.89 -1.90
N TRP A 13 6.32 -25.96 -2.60
CA TRP A 13 4.86 -25.79 -2.50
C TRP A 13 4.21 -26.69 -3.55
N GLU A 14 3.59 -27.77 -3.10
CA GLU A 14 2.79 -28.66 -3.94
C GLU A 14 1.60 -27.91 -4.53
N GLU A 15 1.44 -28.01 -5.86
CA GLU A 15 0.21 -27.68 -6.58
C GLU A 15 -0.96 -28.49 -6.00
N ALA A 16 -1.98 -27.81 -5.48
CA ALA A 16 -3.24 -28.46 -5.11
C ALA A 16 -4.06 -28.75 -6.39
N PRO A 17 -4.65 -29.96 -6.53
CA PRO A 17 -5.33 -30.38 -7.74
C PRO A 17 -6.67 -29.67 -7.95
N SER A 18 -7.01 -29.51 -9.23
CA SER A 18 -8.23 -28.91 -9.78
C SER A 18 -9.52 -29.46 -9.16
N ALA A 19 -10.45 -28.57 -8.82
CA ALA A 19 -11.75 -28.88 -8.25
C ALA A 19 -12.60 -29.80 -9.17
N GLU A 20 -13.00 -30.96 -8.65
CA GLU A 20 -14.04 -31.80 -9.25
C GLU A 20 -15.43 -31.16 -9.08
N LYS A 21 -16.25 -31.26 -10.14
CA LYS A 21 -17.66 -30.81 -10.18
C LYS A 21 -18.54 -31.68 -9.28
N PRO A 22 -19.52 -31.13 -8.55
CA PRO A 22 -20.60 -31.94 -7.99
C PRO A 22 -21.68 -32.22 -9.06
N GLY A 23 -21.94 -33.50 -9.29
CA GLY A 23 -23.08 -34.01 -10.05
C GLY A 23 -24.38 -33.99 -9.24
N GLU A 24 -25.47 -34.16 -9.98
CA GLU A 24 -26.87 -33.90 -9.62
C GLU A 24 -27.52 -34.85 -8.58
N ALA A 25 -28.50 -34.26 -7.89
CA ALA A 25 -29.81 -34.79 -7.47
C ALA A 25 -29.93 -35.88 -6.38
N ALA A 26 -30.60 -35.52 -5.29
CA ALA A 26 -31.71 -36.28 -4.72
C ALA A 26 -32.67 -35.34 -3.95
N ALA A 27 -33.97 -35.51 -4.20
CA ALA A 27 -35.09 -34.73 -3.69
C ALA A 27 -35.74 -35.35 -2.43
N ALA A 28 -36.76 -34.64 -1.92
CA ALA A 28 -37.77 -34.97 -0.88
C ALA A 28 -37.43 -34.47 0.54
N ALA A 29 -38.34 -33.89 1.35
CA ALA A 29 -39.71 -33.42 1.19
C ALA A 29 -40.06 -32.52 2.40
N ASP A 30 -41.06 -31.67 2.21
CA ASP A 30 -42.02 -31.02 3.14
C ASP A 30 -41.78 -30.99 4.67
N ASP A 31 -41.92 -29.81 5.28
CA ASP A 31 -43.00 -29.58 6.27
C ASP A 31 -43.30 -28.07 6.46
N ALA A 32 -44.56 -27.80 6.74
CA ALA A 32 -45.21 -26.51 6.85
C ALA A 32 -45.06 -25.85 8.24
N GLY A 33 -45.33 -24.55 8.32
CA GLY A 33 -45.46 -23.82 9.58
C GLY A 33 -45.68 -22.32 9.40
N GLU A 34 -46.94 -21.93 9.17
CA GLU A 34 -47.42 -20.56 9.38
C GLU A 34 -47.21 -20.13 10.84
N GLU A 35 -46.74 -18.91 11.08
CA GLU A 35 -47.40 -18.02 12.04
C GLU A 35 -47.08 -16.55 11.78
N ARG A 36 -48.07 -15.72 12.05
CA ARG A 36 -48.27 -14.33 11.63
C ARG A 36 -48.41 -13.46 12.88
N LEU A 37 -48.12 -12.16 12.74
CA LEU A 37 -48.42 -11.03 13.66
C LEU A 37 -47.32 -10.77 14.72
N ALA A 38 -46.94 -9.54 15.10
CA ALA A 38 -47.54 -8.22 14.94
C ALA A 38 -46.49 -7.10 15.03
N SER A 39 -46.78 -5.96 14.41
CA SER A 39 -46.18 -4.65 14.68
C SER A 39 -46.58 -4.12 16.08
N PRO A 40 -45.95 -3.03 16.55
CA PRO A 40 -46.74 -1.80 16.60
C PRO A 40 -46.00 -0.55 16.12
N SER A 41 -46.80 0.33 15.52
CA SER A 41 -46.55 1.73 15.24
C SER A 41 -46.89 2.62 16.45
N GLY A 42 -46.33 3.83 16.52
CA GLY A 42 -47.06 4.96 17.13
C GLY A 42 -46.27 6.07 17.84
N SER A 43 -46.38 7.28 17.25
CA SER A 43 -46.20 8.65 17.81
C SER A 43 -44.78 9.13 18.09
N SER A 44 -44.24 10.19 17.45
CA SER A 44 -44.70 11.57 17.23
C SER A 44 -44.77 12.44 18.50
N ARG A 45 -43.81 13.36 18.64
CA ARG A 45 -44.02 14.78 19.03
C ARG A 45 -42.69 15.53 19.16
N SER A 46 -42.58 16.61 18.39
CA SER A 46 -41.73 17.77 18.65
C SER A 46 -42.10 18.46 19.98
N PRO A 47 -41.23 19.36 20.46
CA PRO A 47 -41.66 20.76 20.46
C PRO A 47 -40.58 21.74 19.98
N ALA A 48 -41.06 22.87 19.46
CA ALA A 48 -40.30 24.08 19.17
C ALA A 48 -40.47 25.12 20.31
N ALA A 49 -39.70 26.21 20.18
CA ALA A 49 -39.62 27.46 20.98
C ALA A 49 -38.51 27.48 22.06
N GLY A 50 -37.66 28.49 22.21
CA GLY A 50 -37.50 29.75 21.48
C GLY A 50 -36.34 30.63 22.01
N CYS A 51 -35.85 31.52 21.14
CA CYS A 51 -35.25 32.86 21.30
C CYS A 51 -34.52 33.34 22.59
N SER A 52 -33.27 33.78 22.41
CA SER A 52 -32.75 35.18 22.60
C SER A 52 -31.22 35.21 22.34
N VAL A 53 -30.67 35.83 21.29
CA VAL A 53 -30.37 37.27 21.00
C VAL A 53 -29.19 37.87 21.78
N SER A 54 -28.07 38.07 21.07
CA SER A 54 -27.24 39.31 20.96
C SER A 54 -26.03 38.96 20.07
N GLY A 55 -25.76 39.52 18.89
CA GLY A 55 -26.13 40.80 18.32
C GLY A 55 -24.91 41.72 18.32
N TRP A 56 -24.15 41.78 17.23
CA TRP A 56 -23.60 43.03 16.69
C TRP A 56 -23.33 42.91 15.19
N SER A 57 -23.70 43.99 14.51
CA SER A 57 -23.85 44.14 13.07
C SER A 57 -23.13 45.42 12.67
N GLY A 58 -22.62 45.48 11.44
CA GLY A 58 -22.32 46.74 10.75
C GLY A 58 -21.17 46.64 9.75
N GLY A 59 -21.47 46.38 8.47
CA GLY A 59 -20.58 46.68 7.33
C GLY A 59 -20.66 48.18 6.95
N PRO A 60 -20.54 48.60 5.67
CA PRO A 60 -20.05 47.93 4.45
C PRO A 60 -19.15 48.83 3.54
N GLY A 61 -18.74 48.35 2.34
CA GLY A 61 -18.36 49.18 1.17
C GLY A 61 -16.95 48.90 0.61
N TRP A 62 -16.76 48.05 -0.42
CA TRP A 62 -16.79 48.32 -1.89
C TRP A 62 -15.67 49.24 -2.42
N GLY A 63 -14.82 48.73 -3.32
CA GLY A 63 -14.07 49.53 -4.31
C GLY A 63 -12.65 49.04 -4.64
N ALA A 64 -12.44 48.61 -5.88
CA ALA A 64 -11.15 48.50 -6.58
C ALA A 64 -11.33 49.08 -8.00
N PRO A 65 -10.29 49.35 -8.83
CA PRO A 65 -8.85 49.63 -8.64
C PRO A 65 -8.47 51.02 -9.24
N PRO A 66 -7.19 51.46 -9.47
CA PRO A 66 -6.33 50.99 -10.59
C PRO A 66 -4.77 51.09 -10.37
N ALA A 67 -3.97 50.70 -11.37
CA ALA A 67 -2.52 50.97 -11.56
C ALA A 67 -2.30 51.71 -12.91
N PRO A 68 -1.10 52.13 -13.39
CA PRO A 68 0.26 52.32 -12.83
C PRO A 68 0.85 53.74 -13.13
N PRO A 69 2.18 54.03 -13.01
CA PRO A 69 3.00 54.20 -14.24
C PRO A 69 4.55 53.91 -14.17
N ARG A 70 5.04 53.40 -15.32
CA ARG A 70 6.27 53.61 -16.15
C ARG A 70 7.66 54.08 -15.59
N THR A 71 8.68 53.47 -16.22
CA THR A 71 10.16 53.60 -16.21
C THR A 71 10.75 54.92 -16.76
N PRO A 72 12.09 55.10 -16.67
CA PRO A 72 12.90 55.17 -17.91
C PRO A 72 14.25 54.40 -17.89
N ALA A 73 14.69 54.06 -19.11
CA ALA A 73 15.98 53.48 -19.56
C ALA A 73 17.15 54.50 -19.46
N ASP A 74 18.42 54.32 -19.83
CA ASP A 74 19.23 53.43 -20.67
C ASP A 74 20.71 53.80 -20.36
N GLN A 75 21.68 52.88 -20.50
CA GLN A 75 23.01 53.23 -21.04
C GLN A 75 23.82 52.01 -21.50
N GLU A 76 24.35 52.13 -22.71
CA GLU A 76 24.93 51.09 -23.55
C GLU A 76 26.47 50.94 -23.44
N ARG A 77 26.96 49.69 -23.66
CA ARG A 77 28.08 49.24 -24.57
C ARG A 77 29.58 49.48 -24.22
N PRO A 78 30.60 48.78 -24.84
CA PRO A 78 30.60 47.68 -25.87
C PRO A 78 31.73 46.58 -25.62
N PRO A 79 32.37 45.89 -26.61
CA PRO A 79 32.29 44.41 -26.72
C PRO A 79 33.64 43.65 -26.88
N GLY A 80 33.56 42.30 -26.82
CA GLY A 80 34.41 41.39 -27.61
C GLY A 80 35.66 40.80 -26.94
N GLN A 81 35.63 39.49 -26.67
CA GLN A 81 36.57 38.51 -27.27
C GLN A 81 36.07 37.09 -26.98
N GLU A 82 36.00 36.31 -28.05
CA GLU A 82 35.67 34.89 -28.08
C GLU A 82 36.77 34.08 -27.38
N GLU A 83 36.40 33.15 -26.48
CA GLU A 83 37.14 31.89 -26.36
C GLU A 83 36.15 30.75 -26.23
N HIS A 84 36.18 29.89 -27.24
CA HIS A 84 35.45 28.64 -27.34
C HIS A 84 36.25 27.59 -26.57
N LEU A 85 35.77 27.14 -25.41
CA LEU A 85 36.22 25.89 -24.80
C LEU A 85 35.01 25.09 -24.35
N SER A 86 34.84 23.96 -25.02
CA SER A 86 34.01 22.85 -24.64
C SER A 86 34.38 22.40 -23.24
N ASP A 87 33.43 22.44 -22.31
CA ASP A 87 33.45 21.50 -21.20
C ASP A 87 32.02 21.13 -20.80
N SER A 88 31.68 19.94 -21.30
CA SER A 88 31.10 18.83 -20.56
C SER A 88 29.76 19.03 -19.86
N GLU A 89 28.87 18.10 -20.24
CA GLU A 89 27.57 17.68 -19.69
C GLU A 89 27.59 17.33 -18.18
N ALA A 90 28.34 18.05 -17.36
CA ALA A 90 28.49 17.84 -15.93
C ALA A 90 27.96 19.06 -15.17
N SER A 91 26.64 19.19 -15.04
CA SER A 91 26.05 20.03 -13.96
C SER A 91 24.57 19.77 -13.68
N LEU A 92 23.94 18.78 -14.31
CA LEU A 92 22.61 18.30 -13.91
C LEU A 92 22.70 17.13 -12.90
N GLU A 93 23.82 16.41 -12.87
CA GLU A 93 24.07 15.33 -11.89
C GLU A 93 24.50 15.87 -10.52
N GLU A 94 25.14 17.06 -10.45
CA GLU A 94 25.62 17.65 -9.19
C GLU A 94 24.54 18.35 -8.34
N ARG A 95 23.33 18.52 -8.88
CA ARG A 95 22.18 19.08 -8.14
C ARG A 95 21.23 18.03 -7.57
N MET A 96 21.56 16.76 -7.68
CA MET A 96 20.94 15.69 -6.91
C MET A 96 21.58 15.68 -5.52
N VAL A 97 21.00 16.46 -4.59
CA VAL A 97 21.26 16.28 -3.17
C VAL A 97 20.90 14.83 -2.84
N THR A 98 21.92 13.99 -2.67
CA THR A 98 21.81 12.68 -2.02
C THR A 98 21.39 12.93 -0.58
N TRP A 99 20.09 13.05 -0.34
CA TRP A 99 19.55 12.92 1.00
C TRP A 99 19.77 11.46 1.40
N GLU A 100 20.89 11.18 2.07
CA GLU A 100 21.04 9.90 2.77
C GLU A 100 19.87 9.78 3.74
N GLU A 101 18.92 8.92 3.42
CA GLU A 101 17.76 8.64 4.25
C GLU A 101 18.29 8.09 5.58
N LYS A 102 18.26 8.93 6.63
CA LYS A 102 18.85 8.60 7.93
C LYS A 102 17.98 7.56 8.63
N ASP A 103 18.64 6.66 9.36
CA ASP A 103 17.97 5.71 10.23
C ASP A 103 17.23 6.45 11.35
N GLN A 104 15.90 6.35 11.35
CA GLN A 104 15.03 7.04 12.29
C GLN A 104 14.24 6.04 13.13
N ILE A 105 14.94 5.25 13.95
CA ILE A 105 14.28 4.29 14.83
C ILE A 105 13.66 5.04 16.02
N VAL A 106 12.35 4.96 16.12
CA VAL A 106 11.57 5.64 17.16
C VAL A 106 11.46 4.75 18.40
N SER A 107 11.36 3.44 18.22
CA SER A 107 11.26 2.48 19.32
C SER A 107 11.80 1.11 18.94
N VAL A 108 12.26 0.36 19.94
CA VAL A 108 12.60 -1.07 19.86
C VAL A 108 11.85 -1.78 20.97
N PHE A 109 11.29 -2.96 20.70
CA PHE A 109 10.47 -3.68 21.66
C PHE A 109 10.59 -5.20 21.53
N VAL A 110 10.24 -5.89 22.61
CA VAL A 110 10.12 -7.35 22.69
C VAL A 110 8.73 -7.69 23.21
N VAL A 111 8.03 -8.55 22.49
CA VAL A 111 6.71 -9.08 22.82
C VAL A 111 6.85 -10.57 23.09
N THR A 112 6.15 -11.06 24.10
CA THR A 112 6.12 -12.49 24.46
C THR A 112 4.69 -12.99 24.56
N PHE A 113 4.49 -14.26 24.25
CA PHE A 113 3.23 -14.94 24.52
C PHE A 113 3.25 -15.56 25.93
N ASN A 114 2.30 -15.17 26.76
CA ASN A 114 2.05 -15.77 28.06
C ASN A 114 0.80 -16.65 28.02
N THR A 115 0.91 -17.88 28.55
CA THR A 115 -0.17 -18.87 28.52
C THR A 115 -1.43 -18.48 29.31
N ARG A 116 -1.33 -17.51 30.23
CA ARG A 116 -2.44 -17.00 31.03
C ARG A 116 -2.98 -15.67 30.52
N SER A 117 -2.09 -14.74 30.18
CA SER A 117 -2.46 -13.36 29.84
C SER A 117 -2.53 -13.09 28.34
N GLY A 118 -2.10 -14.02 27.49
CA GLY A 118 -2.00 -13.83 26.05
C GLY A 118 -0.71 -13.10 25.64
N ASN A 119 -0.76 -12.39 24.52
CA ASN A 119 0.36 -11.57 24.04
C ASN A 119 0.60 -10.41 25.03
N MET A 120 1.86 -10.13 25.35
CA MET A 120 2.24 -9.03 26.23
C MET A 120 3.53 -8.37 25.76
N LEU A 121 3.61 -7.05 25.90
CA LEU A 121 4.85 -6.30 25.79
C LEU A 121 5.76 -6.64 26.98
N GLU A 122 6.89 -7.30 26.72
CA GLU A 122 7.85 -7.73 27.73
C GLU A 122 8.87 -6.65 28.05
N TRP A 123 9.32 -5.93 27.02
CA TRP A 123 10.35 -4.90 27.12
C TRP A 123 10.25 -3.91 25.97
N CYS A 124 10.61 -2.65 26.21
CA CYS A 124 10.73 -1.65 25.16
C CYS A 124 11.72 -0.52 25.51
N LEU A 125 12.18 0.17 24.47
CA LEU A 125 12.79 1.49 24.52
C LEU A 125 12.16 2.42 23.47
N PRO A 126 11.99 3.71 23.78
CA PRO A 126 12.13 4.30 25.10
C PRO A 126 10.96 3.88 26.01
N LYS A 127 11.14 3.91 27.35
CA LYS A 127 10.20 3.29 28.32
C LYS A 127 8.86 4.02 28.44
N ASP A 128 8.83 5.28 28.03
CA ASP A 128 7.70 6.20 28.09
C ASP A 128 6.89 6.26 26.78
N MET A 129 7.29 5.49 25.75
CA MET A 129 6.55 5.39 24.50
C MET A 129 5.21 4.67 24.70
N ASP A 130 4.13 5.23 24.16
CA ASP A 130 2.86 4.51 24.06
C ASP A 130 2.93 3.40 22.99
N LEU A 131 3.11 2.18 23.47
CA LEU A 131 3.11 0.96 22.67
C LEU A 131 1.88 0.08 22.92
N GLU A 132 0.81 0.62 23.50
CA GLU A 132 -0.40 -0.16 23.76
C GLU A 132 -0.93 -0.79 22.47
N GLY A 133 -1.18 -2.10 22.52
CA GLY A 133 -1.70 -2.90 21.42
C GLY A 133 -0.66 -3.37 20.40
N VAL A 134 0.63 -2.99 20.55
CA VAL A 134 1.70 -3.46 19.65
C VAL A 134 1.86 -4.98 19.71
N GLU A 135 1.57 -5.59 20.86
CA GLU A 135 1.67 -7.02 21.12
C GLU A 135 0.72 -7.85 20.23
N PHE A 136 -0.42 -7.27 19.82
CA PHE A 136 -1.38 -7.91 18.91
C PHE A 136 -1.03 -7.70 17.43
N LYS A 137 -0.08 -6.81 17.13
CA LYS A 137 0.49 -6.62 15.79
C LYS A 137 1.76 -7.44 15.60
N ALA A 138 2.59 -7.52 16.64
CA ALA A 138 3.87 -8.22 16.62
C ALA A 138 3.74 -9.75 16.70
N ILE A 139 2.65 -10.26 17.28
CA ILE A 139 2.28 -11.68 17.28
C ILE A 139 0.84 -11.80 16.76
N ALA A 140 0.71 -12.07 15.46
CA ALA A 140 -0.57 -12.17 14.78
C ALA A 140 -1.40 -13.38 15.24
N SER A 141 -2.72 -13.29 15.05
CA SER A 141 -3.59 -14.46 15.21
C SER A 141 -3.14 -15.59 14.27
N GLY A 142 -2.93 -16.78 14.84
CA GLY A 142 -2.44 -17.97 14.13
C GLY A 142 -0.92 -18.15 14.11
N SER A 143 -0.11 -17.24 14.67
CA SER A 143 1.36 -17.34 14.62
C SER A 143 1.92 -18.59 15.31
N HIS A 144 1.17 -19.23 16.21
CA HIS A 144 1.54 -20.51 16.82
C HIS A 144 1.69 -21.67 15.81
N ARG A 145 1.16 -21.52 14.59
CA ARG A 145 1.22 -22.52 13.52
C ARG A 145 2.51 -22.45 12.70
N VAL A 146 3.30 -21.39 12.88
CA VAL A 146 4.57 -21.19 12.18
C VAL A 146 5.72 -21.13 13.18
N THR A 147 6.92 -21.48 12.72
CA THR A 147 8.15 -21.44 13.51
C THR A 147 8.76 -20.05 13.53
N THR A 148 8.69 -19.33 12.41
CA THR A 148 9.20 -17.97 12.25
C THR A 148 8.30 -17.18 11.31
N ASP A 149 8.22 -15.87 11.52
CA ASP A 149 7.51 -14.94 10.65
C ASP A 149 8.10 -13.54 10.82
N PHE A 150 7.79 -12.63 9.90
CA PHE A 150 8.04 -11.20 10.08
C PHE A 150 6.78 -10.43 9.73
N ILE A 151 6.54 -9.28 10.35
CA ILE A 151 5.29 -8.55 10.19
C ILE A 151 5.61 -7.07 10.05
N TYR A 152 5.12 -6.47 8.96
CA TYR A 152 5.02 -5.03 8.84
C TYR A 152 3.65 -4.58 9.35
N PHE A 153 3.58 -3.46 10.03
CA PHE A 153 2.32 -2.91 10.54
C PHE A 153 2.41 -1.41 10.76
N ARG A 154 1.28 -0.76 10.99
CA ARG A 154 1.20 0.65 11.39
C ARG A 154 0.81 0.78 12.87
N LYS A 155 1.41 1.75 13.58
CA LYS A 155 1.01 2.20 14.93
C LYS A 155 1.02 3.73 14.94
N GLY A 156 -0.17 4.32 14.90
CA GLY A 156 -0.32 5.78 14.78
C GLY A 156 0.26 6.31 13.47
N CYS A 157 1.23 7.21 13.55
CA CYS A 157 1.98 7.74 12.41
C CYS A 157 3.26 6.94 12.08
N TYR A 158 3.57 5.90 12.84
CA TYR A 158 4.79 5.11 12.68
C TYR A 158 4.54 3.79 11.94
N PHE A 159 5.59 3.30 11.30
CA PHE A 159 5.66 1.99 10.68
C PHE A 159 6.50 1.05 11.54
N GLY A 160 6.02 -0.18 11.72
CA GLY A 160 6.69 -1.20 12.50
C GLY A 160 7.14 -2.38 11.65
N LEU A 161 8.27 -2.97 12.03
CA LEU A 161 8.73 -4.28 11.59
C LEU A 161 8.98 -5.12 12.83
N ALA A 162 8.34 -6.28 12.93
CA ALA A 162 8.56 -7.25 14.01
C ALA A 162 8.89 -8.63 13.44
N CYS A 163 9.90 -9.29 14.02
CA CYS A 163 10.29 -10.65 13.67
C CYS A 163 9.87 -11.60 14.80
N PHE A 164 9.05 -12.58 14.46
CA PHE A 164 8.48 -13.58 15.33
C PHE A 164 9.27 -14.90 15.25
N ALA A 165 9.42 -15.57 16.39
CA ALA A 165 9.86 -16.95 16.43
C ALA A 165 9.15 -17.74 17.54
N ASN A 166 8.98 -19.04 17.26
CA ASN A 166 8.35 -20.03 18.10
C ASN A 166 9.31 -21.22 18.28
N MET A 167 9.51 -21.65 19.51
CA MET A 167 10.37 -22.77 19.88
C MET A 167 9.64 -23.70 20.83
N ALA A 168 9.74 -25.01 20.59
CA ALA A 168 9.23 -26.01 21.52
C ALA A 168 10.07 -26.02 22.80
N VAL A 169 9.43 -26.10 23.97
CA VAL A 169 10.11 -26.10 25.28
C VAL A 169 9.53 -27.19 26.17
N GLU A 170 10.38 -27.94 26.87
CA GLU A 170 9.98 -28.94 27.86
C GLU A 170 9.53 -28.30 29.18
N SER A 171 8.56 -27.39 29.12
CA SER A 171 8.01 -26.68 30.28
C SER A 171 6.50 -26.81 30.33
N MET A 172 6.00 -27.39 31.42
CA MET A 172 4.56 -27.48 31.70
C MET A 172 3.93 -26.09 31.87
N ALA A 173 4.68 -25.11 32.40
CA ALA A 173 4.20 -23.74 32.60
C ALA A 173 4.00 -23.01 31.25
N GLU A 174 4.86 -23.30 30.28
CA GLU A 174 4.82 -22.72 28.93
C GLU A 174 4.02 -23.60 27.95
N ARG A 175 3.37 -24.67 28.43
CA ARG A 175 2.54 -25.59 27.62
C ARG A 175 3.27 -26.13 26.38
N GLY A 176 4.57 -26.37 26.48
CA GLY A 176 5.32 -26.97 25.37
C GLY A 176 5.87 -26.00 24.33
N ALA A 177 5.57 -24.68 24.40
CA ALA A 177 6.00 -23.72 23.39
C ALA A 177 6.31 -22.33 23.96
N ARG A 178 7.42 -21.75 23.53
CA ARG A 178 7.81 -20.38 23.83
C ARG A 178 7.81 -19.57 22.56
N MET A 179 7.08 -18.46 22.59
CA MET A 179 6.92 -17.57 21.45
C MET A 179 7.32 -16.15 21.84
N LYS A 180 8.13 -15.53 20.99
CA LYS A 180 8.56 -14.15 21.15
C LYS A 180 8.56 -13.44 19.80
N SER A 181 8.48 -12.12 19.86
CA SER A 181 8.63 -11.24 18.71
C SER A 181 9.49 -10.06 19.10
N VAL A 182 10.46 -9.70 18.27
CA VAL A 182 11.33 -8.52 18.46
C VAL A 182 11.06 -7.56 17.33
N GLY A 183 10.76 -6.30 17.63
CA GLY A 183 10.41 -5.34 16.59
C GLY A 183 10.89 -3.93 16.86
N ILE A 184 10.76 -3.12 15.82
CA ILE A 184 11.17 -1.72 15.78
C ILE A 184 10.05 -0.87 15.18
N LEU A 185 10.01 0.41 15.55
CA LEU A 185 9.18 1.44 14.93
C LEU A 185 10.06 2.51 14.27
N SER A 186 9.62 3.03 13.13
CA SER A 186 10.28 4.08 12.35
C SER A 186 9.25 5.04 11.75
N THR A 187 9.69 6.24 11.38
CA THR A 187 8.89 7.23 10.63
C THR A 187 8.67 6.82 9.17
N SER A 188 9.51 5.94 8.63
CA SER A 188 9.40 5.39 7.27
C SER A 188 9.53 3.88 7.27
N TYR A 189 8.75 3.22 6.43
CA TYR A 189 8.83 1.77 6.21
C TYR A 189 9.92 1.36 5.20
N THR A 190 10.43 2.30 4.39
CA THR A 190 11.36 2.03 3.27
C THR A 190 12.68 1.42 3.73
N LEU A 191 13.17 1.77 4.92
CA LEU A 191 14.45 1.31 5.45
C LEU A 191 14.35 0.16 6.44
N LEU A 192 13.14 -0.20 6.88
CA LEU A 192 12.94 -1.22 7.93
C LEU A 192 13.54 -2.58 7.55
N TYR A 193 13.49 -2.94 6.26
CA TYR A 193 14.01 -4.22 5.77
C TYR A 193 15.51 -4.41 6.10
N ARG A 194 16.30 -3.33 6.19
CA ARG A 194 17.73 -3.37 6.53
C ARG A 194 17.99 -4.01 7.88
N TYR A 195 17.00 -3.97 8.78
CA TYR A 195 17.09 -4.47 10.15
C TYR A 195 16.52 -5.87 10.33
N MET A 196 15.90 -6.47 9.31
CA MET A 196 15.22 -7.75 9.42
C MET A 196 16.15 -8.86 9.94
N SER A 197 17.33 -9.02 9.34
CA SER A 197 18.31 -10.04 9.77
C SER A 197 18.77 -9.86 11.22
N PHE A 198 18.91 -8.59 11.66
CA PHE A 198 19.25 -8.29 13.05
C PHE A 198 18.10 -8.71 13.98
N LEU A 199 16.85 -8.34 13.68
CA LEU A 199 15.69 -8.68 14.51
C LEU A 199 15.43 -10.18 14.57
N GLU A 200 15.57 -10.89 13.45
CA GLU A 200 15.49 -12.35 13.39
C GLU A 200 16.57 -13.04 14.25
N HIS A 201 17.78 -12.47 14.29
CA HIS A 201 18.82 -12.98 15.17
C HIS A 201 18.47 -12.71 16.64
N GLN A 202 18.03 -11.50 16.96
CA GLN A 202 17.68 -11.10 18.33
C GLN A 202 16.51 -11.92 18.89
N VAL A 203 15.45 -12.18 18.11
CA VAL A 203 14.32 -13.00 18.59
C VAL A 203 14.75 -14.42 18.93
N ARG A 204 15.64 -15.03 18.15
CA ARG A 204 16.21 -16.36 18.44
C ARG A 204 17.01 -16.37 19.75
N LEU A 205 17.82 -15.33 19.99
CA LEU A 205 18.53 -15.16 21.27
C LEU A 205 17.57 -14.98 22.44
N GLN A 206 16.51 -14.18 22.29
CA GLN A 206 15.52 -13.96 23.34
C GLN A 206 14.73 -15.23 23.70
N LEU A 207 14.57 -16.16 22.75
CA LEU A 207 13.97 -17.47 23.03
C LEU A 207 14.90 -18.37 23.86
N GLN A 208 16.20 -18.37 23.56
CA GLN A 208 17.20 -19.21 24.21
C GLN A 208 17.58 -18.67 25.60
N SER A 209 17.84 -17.36 25.70
CA SER A 209 18.26 -16.67 26.92
C SER A 209 17.42 -15.41 27.16
N PRO A 210 16.17 -15.56 27.67
CA PRO A 210 15.28 -14.42 27.95
C PRO A 210 15.91 -13.38 28.88
N GLY A 211 15.51 -12.11 28.73
CA GLY A 211 15.87 -11.03 29.66
C GLY A 211 17.19 -10.31 29.36
N HIS A 212 17.92 -10.69 28.30
CA HIS A 212 19.19 -10.06 27.92
C HIS A 212 18.97 -9.06 26.78
N TYR A 213 18.73 -7.79 27.12
CA TYR A 213 18.37 -6.76 26.13
C TYR A 213 19.51 -5.85 25.68
N SER A 214 20.73 -6.02 26.19
CA SER A 214 21.86 -5.12 25.89
C SER A 214 22.18 -4.93 24.40
N PRO A 215 22.04 -5.92 23.49
CA PRO A 215 22.23 -5.67 22.07
C PRO A 215 21.14 -4.79 21.45
N LEU A 216 19.90 -4.90 21.94
CA LEU A 216 18.78 -4.06 21.52
C LEU A 216 18.92 -2.63 22.04
N GLU A 217 19.44 -2.46 23.26
CA GLU A 217 19.78 -1.16 23.84
C GLU A 217 20.86 -0.45 23.01
N ALA A 218 21.96 -1.15 22.71
CA ALA A 218 23.04 -0.60 21.89
C ALA A 218 22.56 -0.24 20.48
N PHE A 219 21.73 -1.09 19.87
CA PHE A 219 21.11 -0.82 18.58
C PHE A 219 20.22 0.43 18.61
N TYR A 220 19.39 0.58 19.64
CA TYR A 220 18.54 1.76 19.77
C TYR A 220 19.37 3.04 19.94
N GLU A 221 20.40 3.04 20.79
CA GLU A 221 21.24 4.22 20.99
C GLU A 221 21.98 4.66 19.72
N ASP A 222 22.39 3.70 18.87
CA ASP A 222 23.05 3.96 17.59
C ASP A 222 22.10 4.53 16.53
N LYS A 223 20.87 4.01 16.46
CA LYS A 223 19.91 4.28 15.37
C LYS A 223 18.71 5.13 15.76
N ARG A 224 18.62 5.59 17.01
CA ARG A 224 17.44 6.34 17.46
C ARG A 224 17.26 7.64 16.68
N ALA A 225 16.01 7.94 16.36
CA ALA A 225 15.64 9.22 15.80
C ALA A 225 15.96 10.35 16.79
N VAL A 226 16.60 11.42 16.32
CA VAL A 226 16.69 12.68 17.06
C VAL A 226 15.39 13.43 16.83
N LEU A 227 14.38 13.17 17.65
CA LEU A 227 13.11 13.90 17.58
C LEU A 227 13.31 15.33 18.13
N PRO A 228 12.71 16.37 17.50
CA PRO A 228 12.76 17.73 18.03
C PRO A 228 12.19 17.80 19.46
N PRO A 229 12.74 18.64 20.36
CA PRO A 229 12.49 18.57 21.80
C PRO A 229 11.14 19.11 22.30
N ASP A 230 10.17 19.41 21.44
CA ASP A 230 8.84 19.87 21.90
C ASP A 230 7.79 18.77 21.78
N GLY A 231 7.42 18.19 22.92
CA GLY A 231 6.22 17.40 23.09
C GLY A 231 5.00 18.31 23.06
N GLY A 232 4.33 18.37 21.91
CA GLY A 232 3.10 19.14 21.75
C GLY A 232 2.67 19.17 20.29
N ASP A 233 1.58 18.47 20.01
CA ASP A 233 0.99 18.21 18.69
C ASP A 233 1.78 17.30 17.76
N ALA A 234 1.04 16.37 17.17
CA ALA A 234 1.45 15.56 16.05
C ALA A 234 2.32 16.41 15.12
N VAL A 235 3.43 15.84 14.65
CA VAL A 235 4.15 16.43 13.53
C VAL A 235 3.18 16.43 12.36
N THR A 236 2.41 17.51 12.26
CA THR A 236 1.64 17.89 11.10
C THR A 236 2.71 18.44 10.18
N PHE A 237 3.49 17.51 9.61
CA PHE A 237 4.23 17.81 8.40
C PHE A 237 3.18 18.42 7.45
N PRO A 238 3.47 19.57 6.81
CA PRO A 238 2.54 20.16 5.87
C PRO A 238 2.08 19.07 4.88
N PRO A 239 0.79 18.99 4.50
CA PRO A 239 0.27 17.93 3.63
C PRO A 239 0.95 17.79 2.26
N GLY A 240 1.96 18.61 1.95
CA GLY A 240 2.73 18.59 0.70
C GLY A 240 4.19 18.10 0.81
N VAL A 241 4.77 17.87 2.00
CA VAL A 241 6.20 17.47 2.09
C VAL A 241 6.39 15.97 1.85
N TRP A 242 5.40 15.13 2.15
CA TRP A 242 5.42 13.71 1.78
C TRP A 242 5.24 13.46 0.28
N GLY A 243 4.57 14.38 -0.44
CA GLY A 243 4.29 14.22 -1.86
C GLY A 243 5.54 14.22 -2.75
N SER A 244 6.61 14.90 -2.33
CA SER A 244 7.84 15.00 -3.13
C SER A 244 8.86 13.91 -2.82
N ALA A 245 8.89 13.35 -1.60
CA ALA A 245 9.93 12.37 -1.21
C ALA A 245 9.55 10.91 -1.52
N ILE A 246 8.25 10.59 -1.63
CA ILE A 246 7.80 9.22 -1.92
C ILE A 246 7.68 9.00 -3.46
N ASN A 247 7.44 10.07 -4.23
CA ASN A 247 7.32 10.00 -5.69
C ASN A 247 8.61 10.33 -6.45
N HIS A 248 9.57 11.05 -5.86
CA HIS A 248 10.92 11.15 -6.42
C HIS A 248 11.73 10.00 -5.85
N SER A 249 12.12 9.07 -6.72
CA SER A 249 12.91 7.88 -6.38
C SER A 249 12.28 6.99 -5.31
N MET A 250 11.35 6.13 -5.74
CA MET A 250 11.37 4.75 -5.26
C MET A 250 12.81 4.26 -5.48
N HIS A 251 13.64 4.32 -4.43
CA HIS A 251 14.99 3.83 -4.52
C HIS A 251 14.92 2.35 -4.93
N PRO A 252 15.67 1.91 -5.96
CA PRO A 252 15.86 0.49 -6.30
C PRO A 252 16.47 -0.36 -5.17
N GLU A 253 16.62 0.23 -3.99
CA GLU A 253 17.20 -0.34 -2.79
C GLU A 253 16.15 -0.53 -1.69
N MET A 254 14.93 -0.94 -2.03
CA MET A 254 14.44 -2.16 -1.40
C MET A 254 15.02 -3.33 -2.21
N LYS A 255 16.36 -3.45 -2.19
CA LYS A 255 17.02 -4.75 -2.31
C LYS A 255 16.70 -5.46 -1.03
N ILE A 256 15.42 -5.83 -0.88
CA ILE A 256 15.04 -6.83 0.08
C ILE A 256 16.00 -7.99 -0.21
N THR A 257 16.58 -8.60 0.80
CA THR A 257 17.72 -9.48 0.66
C THR A 257 17.32 -10.97 0.68
N HIS A 258 16.26 -11.51 0.02
CA HIS A 258 15.57 -11.14 -1.23
C HIS A 258 14.28 -11.99 -1.47
N PRO A 259 13.01 -11.49 -1.39
CA PRO A 259 11.83 -12.07 -2.01
C PRO A 259 11.98 -11.75 -3.49
N ALA A 260 12.70 -12.61 -4.20
CA ALA A 260 13.43 -12.32 -5.43
C ALA A 260 12.62 -12.01 -6.69
N GLY A 261 11.56 -11.24 -6.53
CA GLY A 261 10.37 -11.44 -7.31
C GLY A 261 9.13 -11.00 -6.56
N CYS A 262 9.14 -10.07 -5.60
CA CYS A 262 7.92 -9.79 -4.84
C CYS A 262 6.79 -9.37 -5.79
N MET A 263 7.11 -8.52 -6.76
CA MET A 263 6.22 -8.12 -7.83
C MET A 263 6.04 -9.24 -8.87
N SER A 264 7.10 -9.96 -9.24
CA SER A 264 7.01 -11.10 -10.17
C SER A 264 6.11 -12.23 -9.65
N GLN A 265 6.36 -12.70 -8.44
CA GLN A 265 5.55 -13.68 -7.72
C GLN A 265 4.15 -13.16 -7.44
N PHE A 266 3.98 -11.89 -7.08
CA PHE A 266 2.65 -11.29 -6.90
C PHE A 266 1.86 -11.31 -8.22
N THR A 267 2.48 -10.89 -9.31
CA THR A 267 1.86 -10.89 -10.64
C THR A 267 1.53 -12.31 -11.08
N ARG A 268 2.45 -13.27 -10.89
CA ARG A 268 2.20 -14.70 -11.19
C ARG A 268 1.11 -15.30 -10.32
N PHE A 269 1.08 -14.92 -9.04
CA PHE A 269 0.10 -15.43 -8.09
C PHE A 269 -1.31 -15.01 -8.48
N PHE A 270 -1.52 -13.78 -8.96
CA PHE A 270 -2.84 -13.34 -9.45
C PHE A 270 -3.10 -13.70 -10.92
N GLY A 271 -2.06 -13.95 -11.72
CA GLY A 271 -2.21 -14.19 -13.15
C GLY A 271 -2.91 -13.00 -13.83
N GLU A 272 -3.85 -13.26 -14.73
CA GLU A 272 -4.64 -12.19 -15.38
C GLU A 272 -5.43 -11.32 -14.39
N GLN A 273 -5.79 -11.84 -13.20
CA GLN A 273 -6.53 -11.08 -12.18
C GLN A 273 -5.73 -9.90 -11.62
N ILE A 274 -4.41 -9.85 -11.85
CA ILE A 274 -3.61 -8.68 -11.52
C ILE A 274 -4.14 -7.41 -12.19
N MET A 275 -4.77 -7.52 -13.37
CA MET A 275 -5.34 -6.38 -14.10
C MET A 275 -6.58 -5.82 -13.40
N VAL A 276 -7.39 -6.69 -12.78
CA VAL A 276 -8.51 -6.28 -11.94
C VAL A 276 -8.00 -5.56 -10.69
N LEU A 277 -7.00 -6.15 -10.03
CA LEU A 277 -6.41 -5.57 -8.83
C LEU A 277 -5.72 -4.23 -9.12
N TRP A 278 -5.02 -4.12 -10.25
CA TRP A 278 -4.42 -2.88 -10.75
C TRP A 278 -5.47 -1.79 -10.96
N LYS A 279 -6.57 -2.07 -11.65
CA LYS A 279 -7.66 -1.10 -11.84
C LYS A 279 -8.23 -0.63 -10.50
N LEU A 280 -8.49 -1.55 -9.57
CA LEU A 280 -9.02 -1.21 -8.24
C LEU A 280 -8.02 -0.41 -7.39
N ALA A 281 -6.73 -0.70 -7.52
CA ALA A 281 -5.65 0.05 -6.89
C ALA A 281 -5.54 1.47 -7.46
N LEU A 282 -5.62 1.63 -8.79
CA LEU A 282 -5.60 2.95 -9.44
C LEU A 282 -6.83 3.79 -9.04
N LEU A 283 -7.97 3.15 -8.79
CA LEU A 283 -9.16 3.77 -8.21
C LEU A 283 -9.09 4.00 -6.68
N ARG A 284 -7.91 3.87 -6.06
CA ARG A 284 -7.67 4.17 -4.63
C ARG A 284 -8.68 3.48 -3.69
N ARG A 285 -9.13 2.27 -4.04
CA ARG A 285 -10.12 1.52 -3.26
C ARG A 285 -9.50 0.99 -1.97
N ARG A 286 -10.34 0.79 -0.95
CA ARG A 286 -9.93 0.14 0.30
C ARG A 286 -9.81 -1.36 0.06
N ILE A 287 -8.58 -1.86 -0.08
CA ILE A 287 -8.28 -3.26 -0.41
C ILE A 287 -7.80 -3.97 0.84
N LEU A 288 -8.50 -5.02 1.26
CA LEU A 288 -8.13 -5.87 2.38
C LEU A 288 -7.81 -7.29 1.90
N ILE A 289 -6.59 -7.75 2.18
CA ILE A 289 -6.09 -9.08 1.81
C ILE A 289 -6.15 -10.00 3.02
N PHE A 290 -6.95 -11.06 2.95
CA PHE A 290 -6.96 -12.11 3.96
C PHE A 290 -5.93 -13.18 3.63
N SER A 291 -5.14 -13.56 4.62
CA SER A 291 -4.27 -14.73 4.56
C SER A 291 -3.90 -15.18 5.97
N PRO A 292 -3.92 -16.49 6.27
CA PRO A 292 -3.32 -17.00 7.50
C PRO A 292 -1.80 -16.77 7.52
N PRO A 293 -1.14 -16.84 8.69
CA PRO A 293 0.32 -16.76 8.77
C PRO A 293 1.01 -17.82 7.90
N PRO A 294 2.18 -17.50 7.31
CA PRO A 294 3.05 -16.35 7.59
C PRO A 294 2.56 -15.02 6.96
N VAL A 295 2.56 -13.96 7.77
CA VAL A 295 2.02 -12.63 7.43
C VAL A 295 3.02 -11.80 6.63
N GLY A 296 4.32 -12.02 6.81
CA GLY A 296 5.35 -11.19 6.18
C GLY A 296 5.30 -11.18 4.67
N VAL A 297 5.06 -12.35 4.07
CA VAL A 297 4.89 -12.50 2.62
C VAL A 297 3.69 -11.68 2.12
N VAL A 298 2.63 -11.63 2.92
CA VAL A 298 1.40 -10.89 2.59
C VAL A 298 1.61 -9.39 2.74
N CYS A 299 2.44 -8.94 3.70
CA CYS A 299 2.85 -7.55 3.81
C CYS A 299 3.58 -7.07 2.55
N TYR A 300 4.40 -7.93 1.93
CA TYR A 300 4.97 -7.61 0.62
C TYR A 300 3.92 -7.52 -0.48
N ARG A 301 2.89 -8.37 -0.48
CA ARG A 301 1.77 -8.25 -1.43
C ARG A 301 1.02 -6.92 -1.27
N VAL A 302 0.85 -6.44 -0.03
CA VAL A 302 0.27 -5.12 0.27
C VAL A 302 1.12 -4.01 -0.37
N TYR A 303 2.44 -4.07 -0.20
CA TYR A 303 3.37 -3.14 -0.83
C TYR A 303 3.30 -3.20 -2.37
N CYS A 304 3.39 -4.39 -2.96
CA CYS A 304 3.28 -4.57 -4.41
C CYS A 304 1.96 -4.03 -4.96
N CYS A 305 0.85 -4.26 -4.26
CA CYS A 305 -0.45 -3.72 -4.64
C CYS A 305 -0.45 -2.19 -4.68
N CYS A 306 0.23 -1.52 -3.74
CA CYS A 306 0.40 -0.07 -3.76
C CYS A 306 1.17 0.38 -5.00
N CYS A 307 2.27 -0.32 -5.35
CA CYS A 307 3.09 0.00 -6.51
C CYS A 307 2.35 -0.09 -7.85
N LEU A 308 1.28 -0.91 -7.94
CA LEU A 308 0.45 -0.98 -9.14
C LEU A 308 -0.17 0.39 -9.51
N ALA A 309 -0.40 1.26 -8.53
CA ALA A 309 -1.06 2.56 -8.71
C ALA A 309 -0.09 3.75 -8.83
N ASN A 310 1.21 3.49 -8.98
CA ASN A 310 2.23 4.54 -9.07
C ASN A 310 2.10 5.36 -10.36
N VAL A 311 2.31 6.67 -10.26
CA VAL A 311 2.25 7.63 -11.35
C VAL A 311 3.44 8.58 -11.22
N SER A 312 4.16 8.85 -12.30
CA SER A 312 5.33 9.73 -12.28
C SER A 312 5.08 11.11 -12.89
N ILE A 313 3.84 11.40 -13.28
CA ILE A 313 3.44 12.68 -13.88
C ILE A 313 3.21 13.71 -12.75
N PRO A 314 3.95 14.83 -12.74
CA PRO A 314 3.76 15.87 -11.73
C PRO A 314 2.33 16.41 -11.72
N GLY A 315 1.77 16.62 -10.53
CA GLY A 315 0.42 17.17 -10.35
C GLY A 315 -0.71 16.13 -10.40
N VAL A 316 -0.48 14.96 -11.01
CA VAL A 316 -1.47 13.87 -10.99
C VAL A 316 -1.49 13.23 -9.59
N GLY A 317 -2.68 13.13 -9.00
CA GLY A 317 -2.87 12.52 -7.69
C GLY A 317 -2.65 13.45 -6.49
N VAL A 318 -2.38 14.74 -6.71
CA VAL A 318 -2.27 15.72 -5.60
C VAL A 318 -3.59 15.87 -4.83
N ALA A 319 -4.71 15.80 -5.55
CA ALA A 319 -6.05 15.91 -4.97
C ALA A 319 -6.63 14.56 -4.49
N VAL A 320 -5.98 13.43 -4.80
CA VAL A 320 -6.51 12.10 -4.46
C VAL A 320 -5.90 11.60 -3.15
N PRO A 321 -6.65 10.82 -2.35
CA PRO A 321 -6.10 10.20 -1.15
C PRO A 321 -4.86 9.35 -1.45
N GLU A 322 -3.83 9.51 -0.61
CA GLU A 322 -2.61 8.72 -0.72
C GLU A 322 -2.93 7.23 -0.58
N PHE A 323 -2.35 6.38 -1.44
CA PHE A 323 -2.59 4.93 -1.42
C PHE A 323 -1.55 4.27 -0.54
N ARG A 324 -1.78 4.36 0.78
CA ARG A 324 -0.79 3.96 1.78
C ARG A 324 -0.84 2.46 2.07
N PRO A 325 0.32 1.80 2.23
CA PRO A 325 0.37 0.44 2.77
C PRO A 325 0.15 0.49 4.28
N PHE A 326 -0.95 -0.07 4.75
CA PHE A 326 -1.21 -0.24 6.19
C PHE A 326 -0.59 -1.53 6.73
N PHE A 327 -0.19 -2.41 5.83
CA PHE A 327 0.34 -3.73 6.13
C PHE A 327 -0.62 -4.52 7.02
N TYR A 328 -0.13 -5.16 8.08
CA TYR A 328 -0.95 -6.00 8.94
C TYR A 328 -1.90 -5.18 9.82
N VAL A 329 -3.18 -5.56 9.77
CA VAL A 329 -4.27 -5.02 10.58
C VAL A 329 -5.06 -6.14 11.27
N ASN A 330 -5.60 -5.83 12.45
CA ASN A 330 -6.40 -6.74 13.26
C ASN A 330 -7.67 -6.05 13.79
N VAL A 331 -8.48 -6.75 14.57
CA VAL A 331 -9.73 -6.21 15.15
C VAL A 331 -9.55 -4.92 15.96
N ALA A 332 -8.37 -4.65 16.51
CA ALA A 332 -8.10 -3.41 17.24
C ALA A 332 -7.99 -2.20 16.30
N ASP A 333 -7.75 -2.42 15.01
CA ASP A 333 -7.61 -1.37 14.00
C ASP A 333 -8.94 -0.97 13.34
N ILE A 334 -10.05 -1.61 13.69
CA ILE A 334 -11.36 -1.38 13.03
C ILE A 334 -11.75 0.09 13.06
N GLY A 335 -11.65 0.75 14.22
CA GLY A 335 -11.99 2.17 14.33
C GLY A 335 -11.09 3.09 13.49
N ALA A 336 -9.83 2.71 13.25
CA ALA A 336 -8.97 3.44 12.34
C ALA A 336 -9.38 3.21 10.88
N LEU A 337 -9.65 1.97 10.49
CA LEU A 337 -10.03 1.60 9.12
C LEU A 337 -11.33 2.23 8.64
N GLU A 338 -12.32 2.41 9.52
CA GLU A 338 -13.61 3.02 9.19
C GLU A 338 -13.48 4.46 8.64
N ASN A 339 -12.45 5.19 9.08
CA ASN A 339 -12.27 6.60 8.74
C ASN A 339 -11.34 6.83 7.54
N GLU A 340 -10.74 5.76 7.01
CA GLU A 340 -9.72 5.87 5.97
C GLU A 340 -10.36 5.77 4.59
N LEU A 341 -10.08 6.74 3.72
CA LEU A 341 -10.69 6.83 2.39
C LEU A 341 -10.09 5.80 1.41
N SER A 342 -8.84 5.41 1.63
CA SER A 342 -8.03 4.63 0.71
C SER A 342 -6.91 3.96 1.48
N TYR A 343 -6.75 2.64 1.32
CA TYR A 343 -5.66 1.89 1.93
C TYR A 343 -5.49 0.52 1.25
N VAL A 344 -4.31 -0.09 1.43
CA VAL A 344 -4.12 -1.53 1.25
C VAL A 344 -3.63 -2.13 2.56
N ALA A 345 -4.30 -3.17 3.02
CA ALA A 345 -3.96 -3.86 4.26
C ALA A 345 -4.07 -5.37 4.12
N CYS A 346 -3.48 -6.11 5.05
CA CYS A 346 -3.68 -7.54 5.18
C CYS A 346 -4.09 -7.94 6.60
N THR A 347 -4.82 -9.05 6.71
CA THR A 347 -5.24 -9.58 8.02
C THR A 347 -5.24 -11.10 8.03
N THR A 348 -5.08 -11.66 9.22
CA THR A 348 -5.22 -13.11 9.48
C THR A 348 -6.59 -13.45 10.06
N GLU A 349 -7.45 -12.45 10.29
CA GLU A 349 -8.68 -12.60 11.03
C GLU A 349 -9.89 -12.66 10.09
N LYS A 350 -10.52 -13.84 10.01
CA LYS A 350 -11.62 -14.08 9.09
C LYS A 350 -12.88 -13.27 9.39
N ILE A 351 -13.01 -12.72 10.61
CA ILE A 351 -14.11 -11.83 11.00
C ILE A 351 -14.25 -10.62 10.06
N PHE A 352 -13.15 -10.17 9.43
CA PHE A 352 -13.22 -9.09 8.46
C PHE A 352 -14.10 -9.45 7.26
N GLU A 353 -14.20 -10.71 6.82
CA GLU A 353 -15.07 -11.12 5.70
C GLU A 353 -16.56 -10.77 5.93
N GLU A 354 -16.98 -10.70 7.19
CA GLU A 354 -18.35 -10.32 7.57
C GLU A 354 -18.53 -8.80 7.72
N LYS A 355 -17.45 -8.07 8.02
CA LYS A 355 -17.44 -6.62 8.26
C LYS A 355 -17.27 -5.83 6.95
N LYS A 356 -18.26 -5.95 6.08
CA LYS A 356 -18.26 -5.46 4.69
C LYS A 356 -18.13 -3.95 4.51
N ASP A 357 -18.37 -3.16 5.57
CA ASP A 357 -18.28 -1.70 5.50
C ASP A 357 -16.82 -1.20 5.60
N LEU A 358 -15.91 -2.03 6.11
CA LEU A 358 -14.52 -1.67 6.36
C LEU A 358 -13.69 -1.57 5.08
N TYR A 359 -14.04 -2.34 4.05
CA TYR A 359 -13.31 -2.37 2.78
C TYR A 359 -14.26 -2.23 1.59
N ASP A 360 -13.68 -1.93 0.43
CA ASP A 360 -14.40 -1.96 -0.84
C ASP A 360 -14.10 -3.25 -1.61
N VAL A 361 -12.90 -3.81 -1.41
CA VAL A 361 -12.42 -5.02 -2.05
C VAL A 361 -11.82 -5.95 -1.00
N TYR A 362 -12.26 -7.20 -1.01
CA TYR A 362 -11.70 -8.27 -0.17
C TYR A 362 -11.02 -9.29 -1.06
N VAL A 363 -9.76 -9.59 -0.74
CA VAL A 363 -8.96 -10.57 -1.48
C VAL A 363 -8.73 -11.77 -0.59
N ASP A 364 -9.21 -12.93 -1.04
CA ASP A 364 -9.00 -14.22 -0.37
C ASP A 364 -8.33 -15.18 -1.34
N ASN A 365 -7.05 -15.48 -1.06
CA ASN A 365 -6.16 -16.14 -1.99
C ASN A 365 -6.06 -15.34 -3.31
N GLN A 366 -6.52 -15.89 -4.44
CA GLN A 366 -6.56 -15.22 -5.74
C GLN A 366 -7.92 -14.57 -6.04
N ASN A 367 -8.91 -14.77 -5.16
CA ASN A 367 -10.27 -14.32 -5.41
C ASN A 367 -10.44 -12.87 -4.97
N VAL A 368 -10.59 -11.98 -5.94
CA VAL A 368 -10.94 -10.58 -5.72
C VAL A 368 -12.46 -10.45 -5.63
N LYS A 369 -12.98 -10.13 -4.44
CA LYS A 369 -14.42 -10.03 -4.14
C LYS A 369 -14.78 -8.59 -3.78
N THR A 370 -16.00 -8.18 -4.09
CA THR A 370 -16.57 -6.91 -3.62
C THR A 370 -18.05 -7.07 -3.28
N HIS A 371 -18.49 -6.34 -2.26
CA HIS A 371 -19.91 -6.21 -1.91
C HIS A 371 -20.56 -4.95 -2.48
N ARG A 372 -19.75 -4.04 -3.06
CA ARG A 372 -20.24 -2.79 -3.66
C ARG A 372 -20.76 -3.07 -5.07
N ASP A 373 -22.05 -2.84 -5.31
CA ASP A 373 -22.67 -3.11 -6.61
C ASP A 373 -22.00 -2.34 -7.76
N GLY A 374 -21.58 -1.09 -7.51
CA GLY A 374 -20.84 -0.27 -8.48
C GLY A 374 -19.45 -0.81 -8.84
N LEU A 375 -18.85 -1.70 -8.04
CA LEU A 375 -17.53 -2.28 -8.31
C LEU A 375 -17.60 -3.68 -8.92
N LYS A 376 -18.74 -4.39 -8.80
CA LYS A 376 -18.89 -5.75 -9.35
C LYS A 376 -18.55 -5.86 -10.84
N PRO A 377 -18.93 -4.91 -11.73
CA PRO A 377 -18.55 -5.00 -13.13
C PRO A 377 -17.04 -4.90 -13.37
N LEU A 378 -16.31 -4.22 -12.48
CA LEU A 378 -14.85 -4.03 -12.57
C LEU A 378 -14.06 -5.32 -12.28
N LEU A 379 -14.71 -6.34 -11.70
CA LEU A 379 -14.09 -7.65 -11.47
C LEU A 379 -13.96 -8.49 -12.74
N ARG A 380 -14.56 -8.05 -13.85
CA ARG A 380 -14.47 -8.76 -15.14
C ARG A 380 -13.24 -8.27 -15.91
N LEU A 381 -12.49 -9.22 -16.44
CA LEU A 381 -11.37 -8.97 -17.33
C LEU A 381 -11.87 -8.55 -18.70
N SER A 382 -11.39 -7.42 -19.21
CA SER A 382 -11.62 -6.97 -20.59
C SER A 382 -10.68 -7.68 -21.58
N ALA A 383 -10.94 -7.55 -22.88
CA ALA A 383 -10.01 -8.05 -23.90
C ALA A 383 -8.67 -7.29 -23.82
N ALA A 384 -8.72 -5.98 -23.55
CA ALA A 384 -7.55 -5.16 -23.35
C ALA A 384 -6.73 -5.57 -22.11
N ASP A 385 -7.37 -6.07 -21.05
CA ASP A 385 -6.65 -6.58 -19.86
C ASP A 385 -5.85 -7.84 -20.17
N ARG A 386 -6.48 -8.81 -20.87
CA ARG A 386 -5.82 -10.06 -21.28
C ARG A 386 -4.64 -9.79 -22.19
N GLU A 387 -4.81 -8.85 -23.13
CA GLU A 387 -3.77 -8.43 -24.04
C GLU A 387 -2.59 -7.74 -23.32
N LYS A 388 -2.87 -6.88 -22.33
CA LYS A 388 -1.83 -6.29 -21.47
C LYS A 388 -1.05 -7.37 -20.73
N TYR A 389 -1.75 -8.33 -20.12
CA TYR A 389 -1.11 -9.40 -19.37
C TYR A 389 -0.26 -10.32 -20.27
N ARG A 390 -0.73 -10.60 -21.49
CA ARG A 390 0.03 -11.34 -22.51
C ARG A 390 1.34 -10.61 -22.85
N LYS A 391 1.27 -9.31 -23.15
CA LYS A 391 2.47 -8.49 -23.45
C LYS A 391 3.46 -8.46 -22.29
N LEU A 392 2.98 -8.31 -21.07
CA LEU A 392 3.80 -8.35 -19.86
C LEU A 392 4.52 -9.70 -19.72
N THR A 393 3.81 -10.80 -19.98
CA THR A 393 4.39 -12.15 -19.95
C THR A 393 5.45 -12.34 -21.04
N GLU A 394 5.20 -11.82 -22.25
CA GLU A 394 6.15 -11.85 -23.37
C GLU A 394 7.42 -11.03 -23.08
N GLN A 395 7.27 -9.82 -22.54
CA GLN A 395 8.40 -8.99 -22.11
C GLN A 395 9.25 -9.70 -21.06
N ARG A 396 8.62 -10.37 -20.09
CA ARG A 396 9.32 -11.17 -19.09
C ARG A 396 10.08 -12.33 -19.72
N GLN A 397 9.49 -13.04 -20.68
CA GLN A 397 10.17 -14.13 -21.38
C GLN A 397 11.40 -13.60 -22.12
N MET A 398 11.27 -12.50 -22.87
CA MET A 398 12.39 -11.87 -23.58
C MET A 398 13.51 -11.44 -22.62
N LEU A 399 13.16 -10.88 -21.45
CA LEU A 399 14.13 -10.52 -20.42
C LEU A 399 14.93 -11.74 -19.95
N LEU A 400 14.26 -12.85 -19.65
CA LEU A 400 14.92 -14.10 -19.21
C LEU A 400 15.85 -14.65 -20.29
N TYR A 401 15.39 -14.70 -21.55
CA TYR A 401 16.24 -15.13 -22.67
C TYR A 401 17.49 -14.25 -22.80
N SER A 402 17.36 -12.93 -22.68
CA SER A 402 18.50 -12.01 -22.78
C SER A 402 19.50 -12.16 -21.64
N GLN A 403 19.06 -12.48 -20.43
CA GLN A 403 19.93 -12.72 -19.28
C GLN A 403 20.71 -14.04 -19.42
N GLU A 404 20.08 -15.07 -19.98
CA GLU A 404 20.73 -16.35 -20.28
C GLU A 404 21.82 -16.20 -21.35
N GLU A 405 21.63 -15.33 -22.34
CA GLU A 405 22.58 -15.12 -23.45
C GLU A 405 23.71 -14.12 -23.11
N SER A 406 23.41 -13.01 -22.44
CA SER A 406 24.37 -11.91 -22.22
C SER A 406 25.21 -12.08 -20.95
N GLY A 407 24.77 -12.91 -20.00
CA GLY A 407 25.38 -13.03 -18.67
C GLY A 407 25.28 -11.74 -17.84
N ASP A 408 24.56 -10.72 -18.32
CA ASP A 408 24.48 -9.40 -17.73
C ASP A 408 23.21 -9.27 -16.86
N CYS A 409 23.39 -8.92 -15.59
CA CYS A 409 22.35 -8.89 -14.55
C CYS A 409 21.88 -7.44 -14.28
N ALA A 410 21.79 -6.61 -15.32
CA ALA A 410 21.50 -5.18 -15.15
C ALA A 410 20.00 -4.89 -14.94
N SER A 411 19.11 -5.69 -15.52
CA SER A 411 17.66 -5.49 -15.46
C SER A 411 16.99 -6.56 -14.58
N SER A 412 16.31 -6.15 -13.52
CA SER A 412 15.57 -7.07 -12.65
C SER A 412 14.16 -7.34 -13.18
N GLU A 413 13.61 -8.53 -12.94
CA GLU A 413 12.18 -8.79 -13.22
C GLU A 413 11.28 -7.78 -12.49
N GLU A 414 11.68 -7.35 -11.29
CA GLU A 414 10.94 -6.42 -10.45
C GLU A 414 10.77 -5.06 -11.11
N ASP A 415 11.86 -4.53 -11.67
CA ASP A 415 11.83 -3.26 -12.41
C ASP A 415 10.93 -3.39 -13.63
N LEU A 416 10.98 -4.51 -14.36
CA LEU A 416 10.10 -4.74 -15.51
C LEU A 416 8.62 -4.62 -15.12
N PHE A 417 8.19 -5.30 -14.05
CA PHE A 417 6.79 -5.26 -13.64
C PHE A 417 6.37 -3.87 -13.13
N ILE A 418 7.19 -3.23 -12.29
CA ILE A 418 6.89 -1.90 -11.75
C ILE A 418 6.81 -0.88 -12.89
N LEU A 419 7.78 -0.88 -13.80
CA LEU A 419 7.82 0.02 -14.95
C LEU A 419 6.66 -0.23 -15.90
N PHE A 420 6.26 -1.48 -16.12
CA PHE A 420 5.11 -1.80 -16.96
C PHE A 420 3.83 -1.11 -16.45
N PHE A 421 3.49 -1.28 -15.17
CA PHE A 421 2.29 -0.67 -14.60
C PHE A 421 2.41 0.85 -14.51
N LEU A 422 3.61 1.37 -14.19
CA LEU A 422 3.88 2.81 -14.22
C LEU A 422 3.64 3.40 -15.62
N GLU A 423 4.10 2.73 -16.68
CA GLU A 423 3.88 3.12 -18.08
C GLU A 423 2.39 3.09 -18.42
N GLN A 424 1.66 2.04 -18.03
CA GLN A 424 0.20 1.97 -18.25
C GLN A 424 -0.52 3.15 -17.56
N ASN A 425 -0.16 3.44 -16.31
CA ASN A 425 -0.76 4.53 -15.55
C ASN A 425 -0.45 5.89 -16.18
N ASN A 426 0.82 6.14 -16.49
CA ASN A 426 1.24 7.39 -17.10
C ASN A 426 0.56 7.61 -18.46
N ARG A 427 0.45 6.55 -19.27
CA ARG A 427 -0.24 6.61 -20.56
C ARG A 427 -1.70 7.02 -20.42
N ILE A 428 -2.42 6.49 -19.42
CA ILE A 428 -3.80 6.90 -19.13
C ILE A 428 -3.86 8.40 -18.82
N PHE A 429 -3.07 8.86 -17.84
CA PHE A 429 -3.14 10.25 -17.38
C PHE A 429 -2.56 11.27 -18.37
N GLN A 430 -1.59 10.89 -19.20
CA GLN A 430 -1.11 11.70 -20.32
C GLN A 430 -2.24 11.94 -21.32
N THR A 431 -2.89 10.87 -21.81
CA THR A 431 -4.00 11.00 -22.74
C THR A 431 -5.16 11.80 -22.14
N LEU A 432 -5.49 11.60 -20.86
CA LEU A 432 -6.53 12.39 -20.19
C LEU A 432 -6.17 13.88 -20.12
N SER A 433 -4.91 14.20 -19.84
CA SER A 433 -4.43 15.58 -19.79
C SER A 433 -4.42 16.23 -21.18
N GLU A 434 -4.07 15.47 -22.22
CA GLU A 434 -4.14 15.93 -23.62
C GLU A 434 -5.59 16.21 -24.05
N VAL A 435 -6.53 15.32 -23.73
CA VAL A 435 -7.96 15.52 -24.02
C VAL A 435 -8.49 16.72 -23.24
N ALA A 436 -8.12 16.88 -21.98
CA ALA A 436 -8.54 18.03 -21.17
C ALA A 436 -7.99 19.37 -21.68
N ALA A 437 -6.80 19.38 -22.28
CA ALA A 437 -6.21 20.56 -22.90
C ALA A 437 -6.72 20.84 -24.32
N SER A 438 -7.48 19.91 -24.91
CA SER A 438 -8.00 20.03 -26.28
C SER A 438 -9.20 21.00 -26.35
N PRO A 439 -9.47 21.60 -27.53
CA PRO A 439 -10.62 22.51 -27.69
C PRO A 439 -11.97 21.81 -27.55
N ASP A 440 -12.02 20.49 -27.71
CA ASP A 440 -13.20 19.64 -27.50
C ASP A 440 -12.85 18.56 -26.46
N PRO A 441 -13.07 18.82 -25.16
CA PRO A 441 -12.68 17.92 -24.05
C PRO A 441 -13.61 16.70 -23.95
N THR A 442 -13.70 15.94 -25.04
CA THR A 442 -14.52 14.75 -25.16
C THR A 442 -13.63 13.51 -25.25
N VAL A 443 -13.83 12.58 -24.33
CA VAL A 443 -13.18 11.26 -24.34
C VAL A 443 -13.87 10.39 -25.39
N THR A 444 -13.15 10.13 -26.48
CA THR A 444 -13.61 9.30 -27.61
C THR A 444 -13.17 7.85 -27.46
N GLN A 445 -13.74 6.93 -28.26
CA GLN A 445 -13.26 5.53 -28.29
C GLN A 445 -11.76 5.44 -28.63
N ASP A 446 -11.27 6.32 -29.51
CA ASP A 446 -9.86 6.34 -29.89
C ASP A 446 -8.98 6.83 -28.75
N SER A 447 -9.44 7.81 -27.98
CA SER A 447 -8.78 8.21 -26.73
C SER A 447 -8.71 7.04 -25.75
N VAL A 448 -9.78 6.26 -25.57
CA VAL A 448 -9.80 5.09 -24.66
C VAL A 448 -8.85 3.99 -25.14
N ARG A 449 -8.82 3.70 -26.45
CA ARG A 449 -7.84 2.77 -27.03
C ARG A 449 -6.41 3.29 -26.90
N ALA A 450 -6.20 4.60 -27.05
CA ALA A 450 -4.91 5.24 -26.88
C ALA A 450 -4.42 5.13 -25.43
N MET A 451 -5.31 5.10 -24.43
CA MET A 451 -4.98 4.78 -23.03
C MET A 451 -4.66 3.29 -22.80
N GLY A 452 -4.86 2.42 -23.80
CA GLY A 452 -4.73 0.97 -23.66
C GLY A 452 -5.93 0.29 -22.98
N LEU A 453 -7.07 0.97 -22.88
CA LEU A 453 -8.29 0.45 -22.24
C LEU A 453 -9.28 -0.07 -23.28
N ASP A 454 -10.20 -0.95 -22.85
CA ASP A 454 -11.31 -1.40 -23.67
C ASP A 454 -12.45 -0.35 -23.65
N PRO A 455 -12.86 0.22 -24.80
CA PRO A 455 -13.91 1.24 -24.85
C PRO A 455 -15.23 0.83 -24.17
N HIS A 456 -15.60 -0.44 -24.21
CA HIS A 456 -16.86 -0.91 -23.65
C HIS A 456 -16.65 -1.58 -22.28
N GLY A 457 -15.66 -2.47 -22.18
CA GLY A 457 -15.35 -3.23 -20.98
C GLY A 457 -14.79 -2.39 -19.83
N ASP A 458 -14.03 -1.34 -20.14
CA ASP A 458 -13.38 -0.50 -19.13
C ASP A 458 -14.07 0.87 -18.96
N ARG A 459 -15.25 1.07 -19.55
CA ARG A 459 -16.02 2.32 -19.43
C ARG A 459 -16.30 2.70 -17.99
N LEU A 460 -16.74 1.75 -17.16
CA LEU A 460 -17.05 2.02 -15.75
C LEU A 460 -15.79 2.35 -14.95
N PHE A 461 -14.68 1.68 -15.25
CA PHE A 461 -13.38 1.98 -14.64
C PHE A 461 -12.97 3.42 -14.96
N LEU A 462 -13.06 3.81 -16.23
CA LEU A 462 -12.73 5.14 -16.69
C LEU A 462 -13.61 6.21 -16.00
N LEU A 463 -14.93 6.00 -15.91
CA LEU A 463 -15.82 6.96 -15.23
C LEU A 463 -15.43 7.18 -13.77
N HIS A 464 -15.16 6.11 -13.02
CA HIS A 464 -14.68 6.24 -11.64
C HIS A 464 -13.30 6.91 -11.57
N LEU A 465 -12.43 6.66 -12.54
CA LEU A 465 -11.10 7.27 -12.58
C LEU A 465 -11.21 8.79 -12.80
N LEU A 466 -12.09 9.22 -13.71
CA LEU A 466 -12.34 10.64 -13.97
C LEU A 466 -12.86 11.35 -12.72
N GLU A 467 -13.82 10.74 -12.02
CA GLU A 467 -14.37 11.27 -10.76
C GLU A 467 -13.30 11.41 -9.67
N ILE A 468 -12.51 10.36 -9.45
CA ILE A 468 -11.52 10.34 -8.36
C ILE A 468 -10.39 11.34 -8.63
N TYR A 469 -9.92 11.44 -9.87
CA TYR A 469 -8.79 12.29 -10.23
C TYR A 469 -9.18 13.70 -10.66
N GLY A 470 -10.47 14.07 -10.58
CA GLY A 470 -10.95 15.43 -10.83
C GLY A 470 -11.00 15.83 -12.30
N TYR A 471 -11.25 14.88 -13.19
CA TYR A 471 -11.48 15.10 -14.63
C TYR A 471 -12.99 15.20 -14.97
N ASP A 472 -13.83 15.63 -14.03
CA ASP A 472 -15.30 15.69 -14.16
C ASP A 472 -15.80 16.55 -15.33
N THR A 473 -14.96 17.46 -15.82
CA THR A 473 -15.28 18.33 -16.96
C THR A 473 -15.20 17.61 -18.31
N LEU A 474 -14.62 16.41 -18.36
CA LEU A 474 -14.50 15.63 -19.58
C LEU A 474 -15.83 14.97 -19.95
N MET A 475 -16.30 15.19 -21.17
CA MET A 475 -17.48 14.51 -21.69
C MET A 475 -17.11 13.12 -22.19
N VAL A 476 -17.85 12.08 -21.80
CA VAL A 476 -17.64 10.72 -22.33
C VAL A 476 -18.61 10.49 -23.48
N SER A 477 -18.08 10.23 -24.69
CA SER A 477 -18.90 10.11 -25.92
C SER A 477 -19.99 9.03 -25.81
N GLU A 478 -21.22 9.36 -26.24
CA GLU A 478 -22.36 8.44 -26.27
C GLU A 478 -22.14 7.24 -27.22
N GLN A 479 -21.18 7.32 -28.16
CA GLN A 479 -20.82 6.19 -29.02
C GLN A 479 -20.14 5.04 -28.26
N LEU A 480 -19.74 5.25 -27.00
CA LEU A 480 -19.35 4.16 -26.10
C LEU A 480 -20.57 3.35 -25.59
N CYS A 481 -21.80 3.83 -25.83
CA CYS A 481 -23.05 3.24 -25.35
C CYS A 481 -23.77 2.35 -26.38
N CYS A 482 -23.31 2.29 -27.63
CA CYS A 482 -23.93 1.47 -28.68
C CYS A 482 -23.05 0.26 -29.00
N ASN A 483 -23.66 -0.94 -28.92
CA ASN A 483 -23.06 -2.26 -29.14
C ASN A 483 -22.57 -2.51 -30.56
#